data_AF-A0A8H3WAL5-F1
#
_entry.id   AF-A0A8H3WAL5-F1
#
_cell.length_a   1.000
_cell.length_b   1.000
_cell.length_c   1.000
_cell.angle_alpha   90.00
_cell.angle_beta   90.00
_cell.angle_gamma   90.00
#
_symmetry.space_group_name_H-M   'P 1'
#
loop_
_entity.id
_entity.type
_entity.pdbx_description
1 polymer ?
#
loop_
_entity_poly.entity_id
_entity_poly.type
_entity_poly.pdbx_seq_one_letter_code
_entity_poly.pdbx_strand_id
1 'polypeptide(L)'
;MARLLPLAVLASPLLPGAMAWGSMGHAAVAYIATNFVAPETKSYMQQLLGDTSDDYLASVSSWADSYRYTTEGAFTSTFHYIDALDDPPASCGVDFDRDCGPTGCIVSALANYTTRMLTPSLSLEQRQIAAKMVIHFTGDIGQPLHCENLELGGNGIAVEFAGASTNLHAAWDTNIPQSISGGSGLAVAKTWAANLSTEISAGDFKSAAKCWTQGLSLADPQDMALQWATESNAFVCTVVLPEGRAGVEGLDISGAYTMSAQPTVSMQIAKQGYRLAKWLDAIVAEVA
;
A
#
# COMPACT_ATOMS: atom_id res chain seq x y z
N MET A 1 -53.10 -24.83 -17.90
CA MET A 1 -52.34 -24.48 -16.67
C MET A 1 -50.86 -24.47 -17.02
N ALA A 2 -50.31 -23.31 -17.41
CA ALA A 2 -48.89 -23.16 -17.66
C ALA A 2 -48.17 -22.96 -16.32
N ARG A 3 -47.27 -23.88 -15.97
CA ARG A 3 -46.44 -23.80 -14.76
C ARG A 3 -45.31 -22.80 -15.01
N LEU A 4 -45.35 -21.66 -14.33
CA LEU A 4 -44.23 -20.71 -14.25
C LEU A 4 -43.15 -21.34 -13.36
N LEU A 5 -41.97 -21.62 -13.92
CA LEU A 5 -40.77 -21.94 -13.14
C LEU A 5 -40.22 -20.62 -12.57
N PRO A 6 -39.90 -20.55 -11.26
CA PRO A 6 -39.25 -19.38 -10.70
C PRO A 6 -37.80 -19.32 -11.17
N LEU A 7 -37.45 -18.22 -11.84
CA LEU A 7 -36.08 -17.87 -12.19
C LEU A 7 -35.33 -17.57 -10.89
N ALA A 8 -34.51 -18.52 -10.42
CA ALA A 8 -33.61 -18.28 -9.30
C ALA A 8 -32.52 -17.31 -9.74
N VAL A 9 -32.65 -16.04 -9.36
CA VAL A 9 -31.57 -15.05 -9.46
C VAL A 9 -30.52 -15.43 -8.42
N LEU A 10 -29.48 -16.13 -8.86
CA LEU A 10 -28.24 -16.28 -8.11
C LEU A 10 -27.59 -14.90 -8.01
N ALA A 11 -27.82 -14.21 -6.90
CA ALA A 11 -27.03 -13.06 -6.52
C ALA A 11 -25.64 -13.57 -6.13
N SER A 12 -24.65 -13.47 -7.03
CA SER A 12 -23.25 -13.59 -6.64
C SER A 12 -22.96 -12.50 -5.61
N PRO A 13 -22.48 -12.83 -4.41
CA PRO A 13 -21.90 -11.81 -3.55
C PRO A 13 -20.69 -11.26 -4.30
N LEU A 14 -20.75 -9.98 -4.67
CA LEU A 14 -19.58 -9.22 -5.05
C LEU A 14 -18.69 -9.19 -3.80
N LEU A 15 -17.72 -10.09 -3.74
CA LEU A 15 -16.64 -9.99 -2.77
C LEU A 15 -15.97 -8.63 -3.02
N PRO A 16 -15.82 -7.77 -2.00
CA PRO A 16 -15.05 -6.55 -2.16
C PRO A 16 -13.66 -6.95 -2.64
N GLY A 17 -13.27 -6.50 -3.83
CA GLY A 17 -11.89 -6.65 -4.28
C GLY A 17 -10.97 -5.96 -3.27
N ALA A 18 -9.91 -6.65 -2.85
CA ALA A 18 -8.86 -6.11 -2.00
C ALA A 18 -8.31 -4.80 -2.55
N MET A 19 -8.13 -3.80 -1.68
CA MET A 19 -7.89 -2.39 -2.03
C MET A 19 -6.59 -1.87 -1.43
N ALA A 20 -5.50 -2.63 -1.36
CA ALA A 20 -4.27 -2.14 -0.71
C ALA A 20 -4.50 -1.48 0.64
N TRP A 21 -3.55 -0.71 1.20
CA TRP A 21 -3.97 0.11 2.34
C TRP A 21 -5.26 0.85 1.95
N GLY A 22 -6.37 0.64 2.67
CA GLY A 22 -7.63 1.25 2.28
C GLY A 22 -7.46 2.76 2.21
N SER A 23 -8.37 3.50 1.57
CA SER A 23 -8.12 4.92 1.23
C SER A 23 -7.61 5.81 2.38
N MET A 24 -7.96 5.49 3.62
CA MET A 24 -7.40 6.13 4.82
C MET A 24 -5.89 5.89 5.01
N GLY A 25 -5.41 4.66 4.86
CA GLY A 25 -3.98 4.32 4.96
C GLY A 25 -3.15 4.96 3.85
N HIS A 26 -3.63 4.95 2.60
CA HIS A 26 -2.99 5.69 1.50
C HIS A 26 -2.89 7.19 1.77
N ALA A 27 -3.98 7.79 2.24
CA ALA A 27 -3.96 9.20 2.62
C ALA A 27 -2.98 9.46 3.76
N ALA A 28 -2.89 8.57 4.75
CA ALA A 28 -1.94 8.71 5.85
C ALA A 28 -0.48 8.66 5.36
N VAL A 29 -0.13 7.68 4.51
CA VAL A 29 1.20 7.60 3.85
C VAL A 29 1.51 8.90 3.09
N ALA A 30 0.56 9.39 2.30
CA ALA A 30 0.73 10.61 1.50
C ALA A 30 0.86 11.88 2.38
N TYR A 31 0.12 11.98 3.49
CA TYR A 31 0.26 13.10 4.43
C TYR A 31 1.59 13.07 5.16
N ILE A 32 2.07 11.89 5.56
CA ILE A 32 3.42 11.76 6.14
C ILE A 32 4.45 12.22 5.11
N ALA A 33 4.32 11.81 3.85
CA ALA A 33 5.23 12.28 2.79
C ALA A 33 5.21 13.81 2.64
N THR A 34 4.02 14.42 2.59
CA THR A 34 3.85 15.88 2.56
C THR A 34 4.58 16.59 3.70
N ASN A 35 4.66 15.98 4.88
CA ASN A 35 5.34 16.55 6.05
C ASN A 35 6.88 16.49 5.98
N PHE A 36 7.45 15.67 5.08
CA PHE A 36 8.89 15.39 5.03
C PHE A 36 9.58 15.70 3.70
N VAL A 37 8.83 16.01 2.65
CA VAL A 37 9.40 16.48 1.37
C VAL A 37 10.03 17.86 1.51
N ALA A 38 11.05 18.13 0.70
CA ALA A 38 11.65 19.44 0.57
C ALA A 38 10.66 20.48 0.00
N PRO A 39 10.84 21.79 0.29
CA PRO A 39 9.99 22.85 -0.27
C PRO A 39 9.91 22.81 -1.81
N GLU A 40 11.03 22.54 -2.47
CA GLU A 40 11.13 22.44 -3.93
C GLU A 40 10.31 21.24 -4.46
N THR A 41 10.41 20.09 -3.80
CA THR A 41 9.58 18.90 -4.07
C THR A 41 8.10 19.19 -3.90
N LYS A 42 7.70 19.89 -2.83
CA LYS A 42 6.31 20.32 -2.63
C LYS A 42 5.84 21.17 -3.82
N SER A 43 6.59 22.22 -4.17
CA SER A 43 6.21 23.10 -5.28
C SER A 43 6.14 22.38 -6.62
N TYR A 44 7.12 21.53 -6.94
CA TYR A 44 7.13 20.74 -8.17
C TYR A 44 5.93 19.80 -8.25
N MET A 45 5.65 19.06 -7.18
CA MET A 45 4.56 18.08 -7.16
C MET A 45 3.18 18.76 -7.19
N GLN A 46 3.01 19.91 -6.51
CA GLN A 46 1.79 20.72 -6.61
C GLN A 46 1.55 21.21 -8.04
N GLN A 47 2.60 21.69 -8.72
CA GLN A 47 2.50 22.11 -10.12
C GLN A 47 2.20 20.93 -11.05
N LEU A 48 2.90 19.80 -10.87
CA LEU A 48 2.71 18.60 -11.68
C LEU A 48 1.28 18.07 -11.55
N LEU A 49 0.75 18.00 -10.33
CA LEU A 49 -0.59 17.45 -10.06
C LEU A 49 -1.71 18.48 -10.29
N GLY A 50 -1.39 19.77 -10.42
CA GLY A 50 -2.38 20.83 -10.59
C GLY A 50 -3.19 21.10 -9.31
N ASP A 51 -2.61 20.83 -8.14
CA ASP A 51 -3.26 20.97 -6.83
C ASP A 51 -2.29 21.69 -5.89
N THR A 52 -2.62 22.92 -5.48
CA THR A 52 -1.81 23.74 -4.56
C THR A 52 -2.29 23.67 -3.11
N SER A 53 -3.26 22.80 -2.81
CA SER A 53 -3.72 22.57 -1.44
C SER A 53 -2.67 21.84 -0.61
N ASP A 54 -2.88 21.78 0.70
CA ASP A 54 -2.07 20.94 1.61
C ASP A 54 -2.42 19.45 1.50
N ASP A 55 -3.40 19.09 0.68
CA ASP A 55 -3.84 17.70 0.48
C ASP A 55 -3.35 17.13 -0.87
N TYR A 56 -2.49 17.85 -1.60
CA TYR A 56 -2.09 17.55 -2.99
C TYR A 56 -1.59 16.12 -3.27
N LEU A 57 -0.88 15.46 -2.33
CA LEU A 57 -0.53 14.03 -2.46
C LEU A 57 -1.68 13.12 -2.01
N ALA A 58 -2.35 13.47 -0.91
CA ALA A 58 -3.39 12.65 -0.31
C ALA A 58 -4.64 12.57 -1.21
N SER A 59 -5.00 13.65 -1.91
CA SER A 59 -6.14 13.76 -2.81
C SER A 59 -6.05 12.80 -4.00
N VAL A 60 -4.83 12.39 -4.39
CA VAL A 60 -4.57 11.45 -5.48
C VAL A 60 -4.09 10.08 -5.00
N SER A 61 -3.90 9.89 -3.69
CA SER A 61 -3.25 8.70 -3.13
C SER A 61 -4.01 7.39 -3.37
N SER A 62 -5.33 7.42 -3.55
CA SER A 62 -6.16 6.24 -3.88
C SER A 62 -6.62 6.22 -5.35
N TRP A 63 -6.02 7.06 -6.22
CA TRP A 63 -6.42 7.13 -7.62
C TRP A 63 -6.13 5.82 -8.36
N ALA A 64 -5.00 5.16 -8.10
CA ALA A 64 -4.61 3.93 -8.81
C ALA A 64 -5.59 2.78 -8.54
N ASP A 65 -6.05 2.65 -7.29
CA ASP A 65 -7.12 1.72 -6.90
C ASP A 65 -8.43 1.92 -7.65
N SER A 66 -8.79 3.17 -7.95
CA SER A 66 -9.98 3.48 -8.75
C SER A 66 -9.72 3.21 -10.23
N TYR A 67 -8.52 3.55 -10.70
CA TYR A 67 -8.11 3.45 -12.09
C TYR A 67 -8.06 2.00 -12.59
N ARG A 68 -7.60 1.05 -11.78
CA ARG A 68 -7.53 -0.37 -12.15
C ARG A 68 -8.89 -1.02 -12.45
N TYR A 69 -10.00 -0.36 -12.09
CA TYR A 69 -11.36 -0.81 -12.42
C TYR A 69 -11.96 -0.14 -13.67
N THR A 70 -11.23 0.78 -14.32
CA THR A 70 -11.65 1.32 -15.63
C THR A 70 -11.12 0.44 -16.76
N THR A 71 -11.73 0.54 -17.95
CA THR A 71 -11.25 -0.16 -19.14
C THR A 71 -9.80 0.19 -19.47
N GLU A 72 -9.44 1.46 -19.31
CA GLU A 72 -8.11 1.99 -19.61
C GLU A 72 -7.07 1.53 -18.59
N GLY A 73 -7.44 1.42 -17.31
CA GLY A 73 -6.53 1.07 -16.23
C GLY A 73 -6.51 -0.41 -15.85
N ALA A 74 -7.37 -1.26 -16.41
CA ALA A 74 -7.46 -2.68 -16.06
C ALA A 74 -6.12 -3.44 -16.13
N PHE A 75 -5.19 -3.02 -16.99
CA PHE A 75 -3.85 -3.63 -17.08
C PHE A 75 -2.98 -3.39 -15.83
N THR A 76 -3.35 -2.42 -14.98
CA THR A 76 -2.57 -2.08 -13.77
C THR A 76 -3.00 -2.87 -12.55
N SER A 77 -4.00 -3.75 -12.63
CA SER A 77 -4.50 -4.49 -11.46
C SER A 77 -3.40 -5.31 -10.77
N THR A 78 -2.47 -5.91 -11.51
CA THR A 78 -1.37 -6.68 -10.94
C THR A 78 -0.21 -5.82 -10.42
N PHE A 79 -0.22 -4.51 -10.68
CA PHE A 79 0.84 -3.59 -10.24
C PHE A 79 0.74 -3.25 -8.74
N HIS A 80 -0.33 -3.66 -8.08
CA HIS A 80 -0.54 -3.37 -6.66
C HIS A 80 0.16 -4.36 -5.74
N TYR A 81 0.61 -5.50 -6.23
CA TYR A 81 1.17 -6.56 -5.39
C TYR A 81 2.32 -7.30 -6.07
N ILE A 82 3.04 -8.11 -5.30
CA ILE A 82 3.92 -9.16 -5.77
C ILE A 82 3.56 -10.45 -5.01
N ASP A 83 3.17 -11.48 -5.75
CA ASP A 83 2.68 -12.73 -5.18
C ASP A 83 3.87 -13.61 -4.79
N ALA A 84 4.44 -13.38 -3.60
CA ALA A 84 5.58 -14.15 -3.12
C ALA A 84 5.23 -15.64 -3.00
N LEU A 85 5.94 -16.49 -3.75
CA LEU A 85 5.73 -17.94 -3.76
C LEU A 85 6.62 -18.63 -2.70
N ASP A 86 6.41 -18.26 -1.43
CA ASP A 86 7.07 -18.80 -0.24
C ASP A 86 6.15 -19.73 0.59
N ASP A 87 6.47 -19.99 1.86
CA ASP A 87 5.77 -20.98 2.71
C ASP A 87 5.57 -20.47 4.14
N PRO A 88 4.75 -19.41 4.35
CA PRO A 88 4.52 -18.85 5.66
C PRO A 88 3.75 -19.81 6.60
N PRO A 89 4.09 -19.88 7.90
CA PRO A 89 5.13 -19.10 8.58
C PRO A 89 6.54 -19.71 8.54
N ALA A 90 6.73 -20.87 7.90
CA ALA A 90 7.99 -21.60 7.95
C ALA A 90 9.13 -20.86 7.23
N SER A 91 8.83 -20.21 6.11
CA SER A 91 9.79 -19.40 5.35
C SER A 91 9.07 -18.27 4.63
N CYS A 92 9.56 -17.03 4.79
CA CYS A 92 9.12 -15.87 4.03
C CYS A 92 10.27 -15.33 3.20
N GLY A 93 10.00 -14.99 1.95
CA GLY A 93 10.97 -14.34 1.08
C GLY A 93 10.42 -14.06 -0.31
N VAL A 94 10.85 -12.92 -0.86
CA VAL A 94 10.47 -12.45 -2.19
C VAL A 94 11.64 -12.66 -3.15
N ASP A 95 11.34 -13.21 -4.33
CA ASP A 95 12.26 -13.35 -5.45
C ASP A 95 11.61 -12.76 -6.70
N PHE A 96 12.24 -11.75 -7.30
CA PHE A 96 11.63 -11.00 -8.39
C PHE A 96 11.30 -11.87 -9.60
N ASP A 97 12.21 -12.76 -10.02
CA ASP A 97 12.03 -13.55 -11.24
C ASP A 97 10.97 -14.66 -11.04
N ARG A 98 10.88 -15.18 -9.81
CA ARG A 98 9.88 -16.19 -9.41
C ARG A 98 8.49 -15.57 -9.24
N ASP A 99 8.41 -14.40 -8.61
CA ASP A 99 7.16 -13.84 -8.08
C ASP A 99 6.57 -12.74 -8.96
N CYS A 100 7.41 -12.03 -9.73
CA CYS A 100 6.92 -11.01 -10.65
C CYS A 100 6.46 -11.67 -11.96
N GLY A 101 5.17 -11.96 -12.03
CA GLY A 101 4.55 -12.56 -13.21
C GLY A 101 4.68 -11.73 -14.51
N PRO A 102 4.34 -12.32 -15.68
CA PRO A 102 4.55 -11.69 -16.99
C PRO A 102 3.70 -10.43 -17.23
N THR A 103 2.64 -10.23 -16.44
CA THR A 103 1.80 -9.02 -16.47
C THR A 103 2.40 -7.89 -15.66
N GLY A 104 3.53 -8.09 -14.98
CA GLY A 104 4.14 -7.15 -14.06
C GLY A 104 3.55 -7.23 -12.65
N CYS A 105 4.36 -6.77 -11.70
CA CYS A 105 4.07 -6.71 -10.27
C CYS A 105 4.43 -5.32 -9.72
N ILE A 106 4.16 -5.06 -8.44
CA ILE A 106 4.45 -3.78 -7.77
C ILE A 106 5.91 -3.35 -7.87
N VAL A 107 6.86 -4.30 -7.79
CA VAL A 107 8.29 -4.02 -7.92
C VAL A 107 8.62 -3.45 -9.31
N SER A 108 8.18 -4.14 -10.36
CA SER A 108 8.37 -3.69 -11.75
C SER A 108 7.63 -2.38 -12.05
N ALA A 109 6.44 -2.20 -11.47
CA ALA A 109 5.61 -1.03 -11.69
C ALA A 109 6.21 0.21 -11.03
N LEU A 110 6.61 0.12 -9.76
CA LEU A 110 7.28 1.21 -9.05
C LEU A 110 8.56 1.65 -9.78
N ALA A 111 9.34 0.70 -10.29
CA ALA A 111 10.53 1.02 -11.09
C ALA A 111 10.20 1.74 -12.41
N ASN A 112 9.22 1.22 -13.16
CA ASN A 112 8.77 1.82 -14.42
C ASN A 112 8.22 3.24 -14.20
N TYR A 113 7.31 3.43 -13.26
CA TYR A 113 6.70 4.75 -13.03
C TYR A 113 7.68 5.75 -12.40
N THR A 114 8.66 5.30 -11.62
CA THR A 114 9.80 6.14 -11.21
C THR A 114 10.57 6.64 -12.44
N THR A 115 10.92 5.73 -13.36
CA THR A 115 11.63 6.09 -14.60
C THR A 115 10.82 7.08 -15.45
N ARG A 116 9.49 6.91 -15.50
CA ARG A 116 8.61 7.84 -16.22
C ARG A 116 8.57 9.22 -15.58
N MET A 117 8.62 9.33 -14.24
CA MET A 117 8.75 10.64 -13.58
C MET A 117 10.09 11.31 -13.90
N LEU A 118 11.15 10.52 -14.06
CA LEU A 118 12.49 10.98 -14.45
C LEU A 118 12.63 11.34 -15.93
N THR A 119 11.60 11.12 -16.76
CA THR A 119 11.66 11.33 -18.21
C THR A 119 10.95 12.63 -18.61
N PRO A 120 11.65 13.77 -18.76
CA PRO A 120 11.03 15.07 -19.03
C PRO A 120 10.39 15.17 -20.42
N SER A 121 10.75 14.29 -21.36
CA SER A 121 10.16 14.23 -22.70
C SER A 121 8.76 13.62 -22.74
N LEU A 122 8.31 12.98 -21.66
CA LEU A 122 6.93 12.47 -21.57
C LEU A 122 5.93 13.62 -21.41
N SER A 123 4.70 13.38 -21.87
CA SER A 123 3.63 14.37 -21.73
C SER A 123 3.32 14.66 -20.26
N LEU A 124 2.72 15.82 -19.99
CA LEU A 124 2.27 16.18 -18.64
C LEU A 124 1.36 15.09 -18.05
N GLU A 125 0.39 14.59 -18.83
CA GLU A 125 -0.53 13.54 -18.41
C GLU A 125 0.20 12.24 -18.04
N GLN A 126 1.20 11.83 -18.84
CA GLN A 126 1.98 10.62 -18.56
C GLN A 126 2.80 10.75 -17.28
N ARG A 127 3.34 11.94 -17.00
CA ARG A 127 4.07 12.23 -15.75
C ARG A 127 3.13 12.34 -14.55
N GLN A 128 1.92 12.86 -14.73
CA GLN A 128 0.88 12.88 -13.70
C GLN A 128 0.44 11.46 -13.32
N ILE A 129 0.18 10.59 -14.30
CA ILE A 129 -0.12 9.18 -14.04
C ILE A 129 1.04 8.52 -13.29
N ALA A 130 2.27 8.75 -13.74
CA ALA A 130 3.45 8.21 -13.08
C ALA A 130 3.58 8.66 -11.62
N ALA A 131 3.37 9.95 -11.34
CA ALA A 131 3.36 10.47 -9.97
C ALA A 131 2.30 9.78 -9.10
N LYS A 132 1.06 9.65 -9.58
CA LYS A 132 -0.02 9.01 -8.83
C LYS A 132 0.29 7.52 -8.56
N MET A 133 0.87 6.82 -9.53
CA MET A 133 1.29 5.43 -9.38
C MET A 133 2.42 5.28 -8.34
N VAL A 134 3.45 6.12 -8.38
CA VAL A 134 4.54 6.09 -7.40
C VAL A 134 4.04 6.39 -5.98
N ILE A 135 3.15 7.39 -5.82
CA ILE A 135 2.53 7.72 -4.54
C ILE A 135 1.78 6.51 -3.97
N HIS A 136 0.99 5.84 -4.80
CA HIS A 136 0.17 4.70 -4.40
C HIS A 136 1.01 3.46 -4.08
N PHE A 137 1.86 3.02 -5.02
CA PHE A 137 2.66 1.79 -4.87
C PHE A 137 3.68 1.87 -3.74
N THR A 138 4.18 3.05 -3.40
CA THR A 138 5.02 3.19 -2.20
C THR A 138 4.22 2.87 -0.93
N GLY A 139 2.91 3.13 -0.90
CA GLY A 139 2.02 2.67 0.16
C GLY A 139 1.82 1.16 0.14
N ASP A 140 1.33 0.62 -0.98
CA ASP A 140 0.98 -0.80 -1.16
C ASP A 140 2.11 -1.74 -0.75
N ILE A 141 3.34 -1.44 -1.18
CA ILE A 141 4.50 -2.29 -0.91
C ILE A 141 4.85 -2.38 0.57
N GLY A 142 4.28 -1.50 1.41
CA GLY A 142 4.36 -1.58 2.87
C GLY A 142 3.29 -2.46 3.53
N GLN A 143 2.27 -2.91 2.80
CA GLN A 143 1.26 -3.83 3.32
C GLN A 143 1.80 -5.25 3.16
N PRO A 144 2.08 -6.01 4.24
CA PRO A 144 2.72 -7.33 4.14
C PRO A 144 2.00 -8.31 3.19
N LEU A 145 0.67 -8.33 3.18
CA LEU A 145 -0.16 -9.18 2.34
C LEU A 145 -0.25 -8.71 0.87
N HIS A 146 0.30 -7.54 0.53
CA HIS A 146 0.58 -7.15 -0.87
C HIS A 146 1.87 -7.78 -1.41
N CYS A 147 2.64 -8.44 -0.54
CA CYS A 147 3.90 -9.09 -0.88
C CYS A 147 3.81 -10.60 -0.57
N GLU A 148 2.65 -11.22 -0.79
CA GLU A 148 2.34 -12.60 -0.39
C GLU A 148 1.32 -13.22 -1.35
N ASN A 149 1.54 -14.46 -1.78
CA ASN A 149 0.63 -15.17 -2.68
C ASN A 149 -0.48 -15.95 -1.93
N LEU A 150 -0.20 -16.47 -0.74
CA LEU A 150 -1.06 -17.40 -0.01
C LEU A 150 -2.50 -16.89 0.06
N GLU A 151 -3.43 -17.67 -0.51
CA GLU A 151 -4.86 -17.32 -0.55
C GLU A 151 -5.13 -15.94 -1.18
N LEU A 152 -4.42 -15.62 -2.28
CA LEU A 152 -4.52 -14.34 -2.99
C LEU A 152 -4.17 -13.17 -2.05
N GLY A 153 -3.01 -13.27 -1.38
CA GLY A 153 -2.60 -12.33 -0.33
C GLY A 153 -3.55 -12.33 0.86
N GLY A 154 -4.14 -13.46 1.23
CA GLY A 154 -5.08 -13.56 2.36
C GLY A 154 -6.52 -13.10 2.06
N ASN A 155 -6.86 -12.76 0.81
CA ASN A 155 -8.26 -12.52 0.42
C ASN A 155 -9.14 -13.76 0.57
N GLY A 156 -8.57 -14.96 0.39
CA GLY A 156 -9.23 -16.24 0.59
C GLY A 156 -9.31 -16.69 2.06
N ILE A 157 -8.69 -15.96 2.99
CA ILE A 157 -8.71 -16.28 4.43
C ILE A 157 -9.85 -15.50 5.08
N ALA A 158 -10.99 -16.18 5.27
CA ALA A 158 -12.15 -15.59 5.94
C ALA A 158 -11.86 -15.34 7.42
N VAL A 159 -12.21 -14.15 7.91
CA VAL A 159 -12.09 -13.75 9.33
C VAL A 159 -13.29 -12.90 9.72
N GLU A 160 -13.47 -12.64 11.00
CA GLU A 160 -14.38 -11.60 11.50
C GLU A 160 -13.58 -10.43 12.08
N PHE A 161 -14.16 -9.24 12.03
CA PHE A 161 -13.61 -8.07 12.71
C PHE A 161 -14.74 -7.36 13.45
N ALA A 162 -14.69 -7.40 14.78
CA ALA A 162 -15.73 -6.85 15.65
C ALA A 162 -17.13 -7.42 15.33
N GLY A 163 -17.19 -8.75 15.12
CA GLY A 163 -18.40 -9.49 14.78
C GLY A 163 -18.91 -9.33 13.34
N ALA A 164 -18.21 -8.60 12.48
CA ALA A 164 -18.55 -8.48 11.05
C ALA A 164 -17.64 -9.36 10.19
N SER A 165 -18.23 -10.17 9.30
CA SER A 165 -17.46 -11.00 8.37
C SER A 165 -16.65 -10.16 7.38
N THR A 166 -15.39 -10.52 7.18
CA THR A 166 -14.44 -9.92 6.24
C THR A 166 -13.42 -10.98 5.80
N ASN A 167 -12.31 -10.57 5.19
CA ASN A 167 -11.13 -11.42 4.97
C ASN A 167 -9.87 -10.79 5.56
N LEU A 168 -8.82 -11.60 5.74
CA LEU A 168 -7.58 -11.17 6.38
C LEU A 168 -6.95 -9.97 5.67
N HIS A 169 -6.94 -9.98 4.33
CA HIS A 169 -6.39 -8.89 3.54
C HIS A 169 -7.12 -7.57 3.78
N ALA A 170 -8.45 -7.57 3.67
CA ALA A 170 -9.29 -6.41 3.92
C ALA A 170 -9.16 -5.91 5.38
N ALA A 171 -8.95 -6.82 6.33
CA ALA A 171 -8.70 -6.44 7.72
C ALA A 171 -7.38 -5.68 7.91
N TRP A 172 -6.30 -6.14 7.26
CA TRP A 172 -5.00 -5.45 7.25
C TRP A 172 -5.06 -4.13 6.49
N ASP A 173 -5.71 -4.10 5.34
CA ASP A 173 -5.91 -2.91 4.52
C ASP A 173 -6.67 -1.81 5.25
N THR A 174 -7.75 -2.18 5.94
CA THR A 174 -8.81 -1.24 6.31
C THR A 174 -9.17 -1.32 7.79
N ASN A 175 -9.58 -2.48 8.29
CA ASN A 175 -10.16 -2.57 9.63
C ASN A 175 -9.14 -2.25 10.73
N ILE A 176 -7.95 -2.85 10.68
CA ILE A 176 -6.88 -2.64 11.66
C ILE A 176 -6.41 -1.17 11.63
N PRO A 177 -6.03 -0.58 10.47
CA PRO A 177 -5.68 0.85 10.41
C PRO A 177 -6.76 1.78 10.95
N GLN A 178 -8.03 1.55 10.61
CA GLN A 178 -9.14 2.38 11.09
C GLN A 178 -9.38 2.22 12.60
N SER A 179 -9.13 1.03 13.16
CA SER A 179 -9.19 0.82 14.61
C SER A 179 -8.11 1.60 15.36
N ILE A 180 -6.92 1.79 14.75
CA ILE A 180 -5.81 2.58 15.31
C ILE A 180 -6.11 4.07 15.22
N SER A 181 -6.53 4.53 14.03
CA SER A 181 -6.72 5.95 13.75
C SER A 181 -8.02 6.51 14.33
N GLY A 182 -8.95 5.64 14.74
CA GLY A 182 -10.25 6.01 15.30
C GLY A 182 -11.30 6.36 14.24
N GLY A 183 -11.09 5.97 12.97
CA GLY A 183 -12.09 6.12 11.92
C GLY A 183 -11.52 6.14 10.51
N SER A 184 -12.36 6.60 9.58
CA SER A 184 -12.04 6.72 8.16
C SER A 184 -12.04 8.18 7.69
N GLY A 185 -11.41 8.43 6.53
CA GLY A 185 -11.48 9.73 5.84
C GLY A 185 -10.23 10.59 6.00
N LEU A 186 -10.13 11.63 5.15
CA LEU A 186 -8.90 12.44 5.03
C LEU A 186 -8.53 13.17 6.31
N ALA A 187 -9.50 13.74 7.05
CA ALA A 187 -9.20 14.44 8.29
C ALA A 187 -8.61 13.53 9.38
N VAL A 188 -9.12 12.28 9.46
CA VAL A 188 -8.59 11.25 10.36
C VAL A 188 -7.20 10.83 9.92
N ALA A 189 -7.02 10.53 8.62
CA ALA A 189 -5.72 10.19 8.04
C ALA A 189 -4.67 11.28 8.28
N LYS A 190 -5.03 12.56 8.11
CA LYS A 190 -4.17 13.72 8.36
C LYS A 190 -3.74 13.83 9.81
N THR A 191 -4.67 13.57 10.74
CA THR A 191 -4.40 13.59 12.19
C THR A 191 -3.46 12.44 12.58
N TRP A 192 -3.74 11.22 12.10
CA TRP A 192 -2.89 10.07 12.36
C TRP A 192 -1.50 10.24 11.76
N ALA A 193 -1.41 10.75 10.52
CA ALA A 193 -0.15 11.09 9.87
C ALA A 193 0.66 12.12 10.65
N ALA A 194 0.04 13.16 11.20
CA ALA A 194 0.74 14.14 12.03
C ALA A 194 1.35 13.52 13.30
N ASN A 195 0.64 12.59 13.95
CA ASN A 195 1.16 11.84 15.09
C ASN A 195 2.34 10.95 14.68
N LEU A 196 2.22 10.18 13.59
CA LEU A 196 3.30 9.34 13.08
C LEU A 196 4.52 10.17 12.62
N SER A 197 4.31 11.35 12.02
CA SER A 197 5.39 12.29 11.70
C SER A 197 6.12 12.80 12.95
N THR A 198 5.41 12.96 14.06
CA THR A 198 6.02 13.30 15.36
C THR A 198 6.86 12.13 15.88
N GLU A 199 6.36 10.90 15.79
CA GLU A 199 7.12 9.70 16.16
C GLU A 199 8.39 9.53 15.32
N ILE A 200 8.32 9.81 14.02
CA ILE A 200 9.48 9.81 13.11
C ILE A 200 10.50 10.89 13.51
N SER A 201 10.07 12.08 13.89
CA SER A 201 10.97 13.21 14.14
C SER A 201 11.58 13.22 15.55
N ALA A 202 10.78 12.79 16.53
CA ALA A 202 11.07 13.01 17.94
C ALA A 202 10.73 11.83 18.86
N GLY A 203 9.95 10.85 18.40
CA GLY A 203 9.47 9.73 19.22
C GLY A 203 10.16 8.40 18.88
N ASP A 204 9.39 7.32 18.98
CA ASP A 204 9.89 5.94 18.97
C ASP A 204 10.51 5.54 17.62
N PHE A 205 10.04 6.15 16.53
CA PHE A 205 10.55 5.86 15.18
C PHE A 205 11.79 6.66 14.80
N LYS A 206 12.21 7.66 15.59
CA LYS A 206 13.34 8.55 15.25
C LYS A 206 14.64 7.82 14.91
N SER A 207 14.98 6.79 15.66
CA SER A 207 16.19 6.00 15.42
C SER A 207 16.05 5.12 14.19
N ALA A 208 14.89 4.47 14.02
CA ALA A 208 14.61 3.56 12.90
C ALA A 208 14.49 4.30 11.56
N ALA A 209 13.94 5.52 11.55
CA ALA A 209 13.71 6.32 10.35
C ALA A 209 15.00 6.57 9.53
N LYS A 210 16.16 6.68 10.21
CA LYS A 210 17.45 6.82 9.53
C LYS A 210 17.81 5.60 8.68
N CYS A 211 17.45 4.41 9.15
CA CYS A 211 17.72 3.15 8.46
C CYS A 211 16.71 2.90 7.34
N TRP A 212 15.48 3.41 7.44
CA TRP A 212 14.44 3.19 6.43
C TRP A 212 14.80 3.72 5.04
N THR A 213 15.65 4.74 4.98
CA THR A 213 16.11 5.36 3.73
C THR A 213 17.61 5.18 3.52
N GLN A 214 18.25 4.30 4.30
CA GLN A 214 19.66 3.99 4.10
C GLN A 214 19.84 3.29 2.75
N GLY A 215 20.80 3.77 1.95
CA GLY A 215 21.07 3.19 0.62
C GLY A 215 20.06 3.58 -0.46
N LEU A 216 19.10 4.47 -0.17
CA LEU A 216 18.13 4.96 -1.16
C LEU A 216 18.86 5.53 -2.40
N SER A 217 18.55 4.98 -3.57
CA SER A 217 19.17 5.34 -4.84
C SER A 217 18.19 5.16 -6.00
N LEU A 218 18.18 6.12 -6.92
CA LEU A 218 17.41 6.03 -8.16
C LEU A 218 18.14 5.26 -9.28
N ALA A 219 19.37 4.78 -9.04
CA ALA A 219 20.15 4.07 -10.04
C ALA A 219 19.55 2.70 -10.38
N ASP A 220 18.94 2.03 -9.40
CA ASP A 220 18.18 0.80 -9.59
C ASP A 220 16.87 0.84 -8.77
N PRO A 221 15.81 1.47 -9.33
CA PRO A 221 14.50 1.54 -8.68
C PRO A 221 13.88 0.15 -8.44
N GLN A 222 14.23 -0.86 -9.25
CA GLN A 222 13.69 -2.20 -9.12
C GLN A 222 14.29 -2.90 -7.90
N ASP A 223 15.60 -2.82 -7.71
CA ASP A 223 16.27 -3.35 -6.53
C ASP A 223 15.75 -2.70 -5.24
N MET A 224 15.59 -1.36 -5.24
CA MET A 224 15.01 -0.65 -4.09
C MET A 224 13.59 -1.12 -3.76
N ALA A 225 12.74 -1.29 -4.78
CA ALA A 225 11.39 -1.78 -4.60
C ALA A 225 11.37 -3.25 -4.12
N LEU A 226 12.25 -4.10 -4.65
CA LEU A 226 12.37 -5.50 -4.21
C LEU A 226 12.80 -5.60 -2.74
N GLN A 227 13.75 -4.75 -2.31
CA GLN A 227 14.14 -4.68 -0.90
C GLN A 227 12.95 -4.30 -0.01
N TRP A 228 12.14 -3.31 -0.41
CA TRP A 228 10.96 -2.90 0.36
C TRP A 228 9.89 -4.00 0.41
N ALA A 229 9.64 -4.70 -0.70
CA ALA A 229 8.74 -5.85 -0.73
C ALA A 229 9.23 -6.98 0.18
N THR A 230 10.53 -7.29 0.13
CA THR A 230 11.15 -8.34 0.97
C THR A 230 11.01 -8.01 2.46
N GLU A 231 11.26 -6.76 2.86
CA GLU A 231 11.08 -6.32 4.24
C GLU A 231 9.62 -6.41 4.71
N SER A 232 8.66 -6.08 3.84
CA SER A 232 7.23 -6.16 4.16
C SER A 232 6.75 -7.61 4.26
N ASN A 233 7.15 -8.47 3.31
CA ASN A 233 6.85 -9.91 3.30
C ASN A 233 7.39 -10.61 4.57
N ALA A 234 8.53 -10.20 5.13
CA ALA A 234 9.05 -10.78 6.37
C ALA A 234 8.07 -10.65 7.57
N PHE A 235 7.17 -9.65 7.55
CA PHE A 235 6.12 -9.53 8.57
C PHE A 235 5.00 -10.54 8.40
N VAL A 236 4.87 -11.19 7.24
CA VAL A 236 3.89 -12.27 7.03
C VAL A 236 4.15 -13.42 8.01
N CYS A 237 5.38 -13.93 8.04
CA CYS A 237 5.75 -15.04 8.93
C CYS A 237 5.79 -14.66 10.40
N THR A 238 6.07 -13.40 10.74
CA THR A 238 6.35 -12.99 12.12
C THR A 238 5.17 -12.29 12.82
N VAL A 239 4.24 -11.71 12.06
CA VAL A 239 3.14 -10.90 12.59
C VAL A 239 1.80 -11.27 11.97
N VAL A 240 1.71 -11.42 10.65
CA VAL A 240 0.42 -11.67 9.98
C VAL A 240 -0.08 -13.09 10.26
N LEU A 241 0.78 -14.09 10.06
CA LEU A 241 0.46 -15.52 10.14
C LEU A 241 1.47 -16.30 11.00
N PRO A 242 1.88 -15.85 12.20
CA PRO A 242 2.91 -16.53 12.99
C PRO A 242 2.51 -17.97 13.41
N GLU A 243 1.22 -18.26 13.45
CA GLU A 243 0.65 -19.59 13.72
C GLU A 243 0.05 -20.23 12.45
N GLY A 244 0.37 -19.68 11.28
CA GLY A 244 -0.21 -20.04 10.00
C GLY A 244 -1.67 -19.64 9.84
N ARG A 245 -2.28 -20.03 8.72
CA ARG A 245 -3.69 -19.76 8.38
C ARG A 245 -4.66 -20.18 9.49
N ALA A 246 -4.41 -21.34 10.11
CA ALA A 246 -5.26 -21.88 11.17
C ALA A 246 -5.32 -20.99 12.43
N GLY A 247 -4.34 -20.11 12.62
CA GLY A 247 -4.32 -19.15 13.73
C GLY A 247 -5.25 -17.94 13.56
N VAL A 248 -5.85 -17.74 12.38
CA VAL A 248 -6.72 -16.59 12.08
C VAL A 248 -8.03 -16.97 11.40
N GLU A 249 -8.05 -18.04 10.61
CA GLU A 249 -9.22 -18.38 9.79
C GLU A 249 -10.47 -18.68 10.62
N GLY A 250 -11.57 -18.00 10.28
CA GLY A 250 -12.85 -18.12 10.96
C GLY A 250 -12.91 -17.48 12.35
N LEU A 251 -11.85 -16.77 12.78
CA LEU A 251 -11.79 -16.11 14.08
C LEU A 251 -12.13 -14.62 13.97
N ASP A 252 -12.63 -14.03 15.07
CA ASP A 252 -12.66 -12.58 15.23
C ASP A 252 -11.27 -12.07 15.63
N ILE A 253 -10.63 -11.35 14.72
CA ILE A 253 -9.27 -10.86 14.88
C ILE A 253 -9.18 -9.43 15.46
N SER A 254 -10.30 -8.83 15.88
CA SER A 254 -10.33 -7.47 16.45
C SER A 254 -9.72 -7.34 17.85
N GLY A 255 -9.49 -8.47 18.54
CA GLY A 255 -8.92 -8.53 19.89
C GLY A 255 -7.39 -8.61 19.91
N ALA A 256 -6.88 -9.69 20.50
CA ALA A 256 -5.43 -9.88 20.73
C ALA A 256 -4.60 -9.84 19.44
N TYR A 257 -5.14 -10.37 18.33
CA TYR A 257 -4.49 -10.33 17.03
C TYR A 257 -4.28 -8.89 16.55
N THR A 258 -5.32 -8.05 16.60
CA THR A 258 -5.17 -6.64 16.22
C THR A 258 -4.17 -5.95 17.15
N MET A 259 -4.25 -6.15 18.46
CA MET A 259 -3.30 -5.54 19.41
C MET A 259 -1.84 -5.90 19.10
N SER A 260 -1.54 -7.12 18.66
CA SER A 260 -0.17 -7.52 18.27
C SER A 260 0.24 -6.96 16.89
N ALA A 261 -0.72 -6.77 15.97
CA ALA A 261 -0.46 -6.22 14.64
C ALA A 261 -0.29 -4.67 14.62
N GLN A 262 -0.95 -3.95 15.54
CA GLN A 262 -0.99 -2.48 15.57
C GLN A 262 0.39 -1.79 15.47
N PRO A 263 1.44 -2.23 16.21
CA PRO A 263 2.77 -1.63 16.10
C PRO A 263 3.35 -1.76 14.69
N THR A 264 3.21 -2.93 14.05
CA THR A 264 3.69 -3.19 12.69
C THR A 264 2.92 -2.37 11.67
N VAL A 265 1.59 -2.28 11.78
CA VAL A 265 0.76 -1.44 10.90
C VAL A 265 1.18 0.03 10.98
N SER A 266 1.30 0.57 12.20
CA SER A 266 1.70 1.97 12.40
C SER A 266 3.10 2.25 11.89
N MET A 267 4.04 1.32 12.12
CA MET A 267 5.41 1.41 11.61
C MET A 267 5.45 1.36 10.09
N GLN A 268 4.72 0.45 9.43
CA GLN A 268 4.73 0.35 7.96
C GLN A 268 4.12 1.60 7.31
N ILE A 269 3.03 2.17 7.84
CA ILE A 269 2.47 3.44 7.36
C ILE A 269 3.50 4.58 7.52
N ALA A 270 4.14 4.68 8.68
CA ALA A 270 5.18 5.68 8.95
C ALA A 270 6.39 5.54 8.01
N LYS A 271 6.87 4.30 7.86
CA LYS A 271 8.03 3.95 7.04
C LYS A 271 7.80 4.25 5.58
N GLN A 272 6.66 3.85 5.02
CA GLN A 272 6.34 4.11 3.63
C GLN A 272 6.06 5.59 3.36
N GLY A 273 5.43 6.32 4.29
CA GLY A 273 5.29 7.77 4.16
C GLY A 273 6.64 8.49 4.14
N TYR A 274 7.57 8.10 5.01
CA TYR A 274 8.91 8.68 5.04
C TYR A 274 9.73 8.31 3.79
N ARG A 275 9.65 7.05 3.34
CA ARG A 275 10.27 6.59 2.09
C ARG A 275 9.72 7.33 0.88
N LEU A 276 8.41 7.48 0.77
CA LEU A 276 7.78 8.25 -0.32
C LEU A 276 8.32 9.68 -0.36
N ALA A 277 8.43 10.34 0.81
CA ALA A 277 9.01 11.68 0.87
C ALA A 277 10.42 11.74 0.28
N LYS A 278 11.29 10.82 0.70
CA LYS A 278 12.70 10.79 0.25
C LYS A 278 12.87 10.30 -1.17
N TRP A 279 11.98 9.44 -1.65
CA TRP A 279 11.93 9.02 -3.04
C TRP A 279 11.50 10.17 -3.95
N LEU A 280 10.47 10.92 -3.58
CA LEU A 280 10.04 12.11 -4.32
C LEU A 280 11.11 13.21 -4.29
N ASP A 281 11.75 13.46 -3.15
CA ASP A 281 12.87 14.40 -3.06
C ASP A 281 14.01 14.04 -4.03
N ALA A 282 14.38 12.76 -4.08
CA ALA A 282 15.40 12.28 -5.01
C ALA A 282 14.96 12.43 -6.47
N ILE A 283 13.71 12.08 -6.81
CA ILE A 283 13.20 12.19 -8.19
C ILE A 283 13.20 13.66 -8.62
N VAL A 284 12.67 14.55 -7.79
CA VAL A 284 12.54 15.97 -8.13
C VAL A 284 13.91 16.63 -8.28
N ALA A 285 14.90 16.25 -7.47
CA ALA A 285 16.26 16.77 -7.60
C ALA A 285 16.89 16.50 -8.98
N GLU A 286 16.44 15.47 -9.71
CA GLU A 286 16.93 15.13 -11.05
C GLU A 286 16.17 15.83 -12.19
N VAL A 287 14.97 16.39 -11.93
CA VAL A 287 14.08 16.90 -13.00
C VAL A 287 13.56 18.33 -12.83
N ALA A 288 13.72 18.93 -11.65
CA ALA A 288 13.28 20.31 -11.38
C ALA A 288 14.31 21.39 -11.71
#